data_AF-A0A3D2DLY7-F1
#
_entry.id   AF-A0A3D2DLY7-F1
#
_cell.length_a   1.000
_cell.length_b   1.000
_cell.length_c   1.000
_cell.angle_alpha   90.00
_cell.angle_beta   90.00
_cell.angle_gamma   90.00
#
_symmetry.space_group_name_H-M   'P 1'
#
loop_
_entity.id
_entity.type
_entity.pdbx_description
1 polymer ?
#
loop_
_entity_poly.entity_id
_entity_poly.type
_entity_poly.pdbx_seq_one_letter_code
_entity_poly.pdbx_strand_id
1 'polypeptide(L)'
;DARADRSPGEFYQLDFEMSFATQEEVFAVGEEVLTETFAKFAPEGSVVTQAPYPIISYKQAMLEFGSDKPDLRNPLRIIDLSDFFNKCTFKPFQNKTVRAINVHAKLSKGQHEKLLKFATGIGMGGLGYLEVLEDLSYKGPIDKFIPDELKGEIRELAGLQAGDTIFFIADKEDKAAFFAGQIRNELGARLDLIEKNAYRFCYV
;
A
#
# COMPACT_ATOMS: atom_id res chain seq x y z
N ASP A 1 -10.20 18.25 17.89
CA ASP A 1 -9.52 16.95 18.00
C ASP A 1 -8.13 17.11 17.41
N ALA A 2 -7.13 17.29 18.27
CA ALA A 2 -5.74 17.43 17.84
C ALA A 2 -5.23 16.05 17.43
N ARG A 3 -5.08 15.84 16.12
CA ARG A 3 -4.35 14.67 15.60
C ARG A 3 -2.88 15.03 15.50
N ALA A 4 -2.00 14.04 15.42
CA ALA A 4 -0.54 14.24 15.38
C ALA A 4 -0.08 15.22 14.30
N ASP A 5 -0.84 15.36 13.20
CA ASP A 5 -0.60 16.23 12.06
C ASP A 5 -1.49 17.49 12.02
N ARG A 6 -2.27 17.77 13.08
CA ARG A 6 -3.20 18.91 13.13
C ARG A 6 -2.96 19.74 14.39
N SER A 7 -2.38 20.92 14.22
CA SER A 7 -2.34 21.95 15.25
C SER A 7 -3.76 22.51 15.45
N PRO A 8 -4.36 22.41 16.65
CA PRO A 8 -5.68 22.96 16.93
C PRO A 8 -5.70 24.50 17.04
N GLY A 9 -4.55 25.16 16.86
CA GLY A 9 -4.39 26.62 16.84
C GLY A 9 -4.01 27.13 15.45
N GLU A 10 -2.93 27.91 15.39
CA GLU A 10 -2.44 28.53 14.15
C GLU A 10 -1.50 27.58 13.37
N PHE A 11 -1.50 27.72 12.05
CA PHE A 11 -0.57 27.05 11.13
C PHE A 11 -0.20 28.02 10.00
N TYR A 12 0.96 27.76 9.37
CA TYR A 12 1.47 28.58 8.26
C TYR A 12 1.20 27.89 6.94
N GLN A 13 0.85 28.68 5.93
CA GLN A 13 0.74 28.24 4.54
C GLN A 13 1.62 29.12 3.66
N LEU A 14 2.24 28.50 2.66
CA LEU A 14 2.79 29.22 1.51
C LEU A 14 1.69 29.28 0.46
N ASP A 15 1.01 30.43 0.38
CA ASP A 15 -0.11 30.65 -0.51
C ASP A 15 0.35 31.24 -1.84
N PHE A 16 -0.16 30.72 -2.96
CA PHE A 16 0.15 31.21 -4.30
C PHE A 16 -1.02 30.97 -5.24
N GLU A 17 -1.23 31.94 -6.14
CA GLU A 17 -2.31 31.93 -7.14
C GLU A 17 -1.75 32.43 -8.48
N MET A 18 -2.22 31.86 -9.60
CA MET A 18 -1.77 32.22 -10.94
C MET A 18 -2.98 32.47 -11.85
N SER A 19 -2.97 33.58 -12.60
CA SER A 19 -4.02 33.87 -13.60
C SER A 19 -3.68 33.28 -14.96
N PHE A 20 -4.69 32.77 -15.67
CA PHE A 20 -4.56 32.19 -17.01
C PHE A 20 -3.59 31.00 -17.11
N ALA A 21 -3.32 30.32 -16.00
CA ALA A 21 -2.44 29.16 -15.94
C ALA A 21 -3.20 27.84 -16.13
N THR A 22 -2.50 26.87 -16.72
CA THR A 22 -2.87 25.46 -16.77
C THR A 22 -2.43 24.73 -15.50
N GLN A 23 -2.93 23.52 -15.27
CA GLN A 23 -2.55 22.71 -14.10
C GLN A 23 -1.04 22.40 -14.13
N GLU A 24 -0.50 22.10 -15.30
CA GLU A 24 0.89 21.77 -15.52
C GLU A 24 1.82 22.95 -15.18
N GLU A 25 1.40 24.19 -15.50
CA GLU A 25 2.16 25.40 -15.14
C GLU A 25 2.16 25.63 -13.62
N VAL A 26 1.04 25.39 -12.95
CA VAL A 26 0.97 25.48 -11.47
C VAL A 26 1.86 24.40 -10.82
N PHE A 27 1.84 23.18 -11.35
CA PHE A 27 2.71 22.10 -10.86
C PHE A 27 4.18 22.43 -11.07
N ALA A 28 4.58 22.92 -12.25
CA ALA A 28 5.98 23.28 -12.51
C ALA A 28 6.53 24.31 -11.51
N VAL A 29 5.75 25.33 -11.15
CA VAL A 29 6.14 26.30 -10.11
C VAL A 29 6.27 25.63 -8.74
N GLY A 30 5.31 24.78 -8.37
CA GLY A 30 5.38 24.03 -7.12
C GLY A 30 6.57 23.06 -7.04
N GLU A 31 6.89 22.39 -8.15
CA GLU A 31 8.03 21.50 -8.29
C GLU A 31 9.35 22.25 -8.13
N GLU A 32 9.48 23.45 -8.69
CA GLU A 32 10.66 24.30 -8.51
C GLU A 32 10.85 24.67 -7.03
N VAL A 33 9.80 25.17 -6.38
CA VAL A 33 9.84 25.54 -4.95
C VAL A 33 10.22 24.36 -4.08
N LEU A 34 9.57 23.20 -4.27
CA LEU A 34 9.85 22.00 -3.47
C LEU A 34 11.25 21.45 -3.76
N THR A 35 11.65 21.35 -5.04
CA THR A 35 12.97 20.84 -5.44
C THR A 35 14.08 21.68 -4.84
N GLU A 36 14.02 23.01 -4.98
CA GLU A 36 15.05 23.92 -4.44
C GLU A 36 15.07 23.93 -2.91
N THR A 37 13.90 23.84 -2.27
CA THR A 37 13.82 23.73 -0.80
C THR A 37 14.54 22.48 -0.31
N PHE A 38 14.30 21.33 -0.92
CA PHE A 38 14.96 20.09 -0.52
C PHE A 38 16.43 20.06 -0.94
N ALA A 39 16.81 20.63 -2.07
CA ALA A 39 18.23 20.78 -2.45
C ALA A 39 19.02 21.59 -1.41
N LYS A 40 18.41 22.62 -0.82
CA LYS A 40 19.04 23.49 0.16
C LYS A 40 19.03 22.95 1.58
N PHE A 41 17.98 22.27 1.99
CA PHE A 41 17.72 21.96 3.40
C PHE A 41 17.63 20.45 3.73
N ALA A 42 17.57 19.56 2.74
CA ALA A 42 17.56 18.13 3.04
C ALA A 42 18.89 17.71 3.69
N PRO A 43 18.86 16.76 4.64
CA PRO A 43 20.09 16.21 5.22
C PRO A 43 21.03 15.66 4.15
N GLU A 44 22.33 15.82 4.35
CA GLU A 44 23.35 15.26 3.45
C GLU A 44 23.15 13.76 3.23
N GLY A 45 23.21 13.33 1.96
CA GLY A 45 22.96 11.94 1.58
C GLY A 45 21.48 11.56 1.40
N SER A 46 20.54 12.50 1.54
CA SER A 46 19.13 12.26 1.25
C SER A 46 18.89 12.08 -0.25
N VAL A 47 18.11 11.07 -0.63
CA VAL A 47 17.65 10.87 -2.00
C VAL A 47 16.29 11.54 -2.19
N VAL A 48 16.22 12.54 -3.06
CA VAL A 48 14.99 13.31 -3.31
C VAL A 48 14.50 13.06 -4.73
N THR A 49 13.20 12.88 -4.89
CA THR A 49 12.57 12.79 -6.23
C THR A 49 12.85 14.08 -6.99
N GLN A 50 13.34 13.94 -8.22
CA GLN A 50 13.61 15.07 -9.09
C GLN A 50 12.35 15.42 -9.89
N ALA A 51 12.13 16.70 -10.14
CA ALA A 51 11.09 17.15 -11.05
C ALA A 51 11.36 16.66 -12.49
N PRO A 52 10.32 16.39 -13.30
CA PRO A 52 8.91 16.43 -12.93
C PRO A 52 8.51 15.28 -12.00
N TYR A 53 7.68 15.57 -11.01
CA TYR A 53 7.21 14.57 -10.06
C TYR A 53 6.19 13.64 -10.72
N PRO A 54 6.18 12.34 -10.36
CA PRO A 54 5.15 11.42 -10.83
C PRO A 54 3.74 11.94 -10.51
N ILE A 55 2.84 11.86 -11.49
CA ILE A 55 1.42 12.14 -11.30
C ILE A 55 0.68 10.79 -11.23
N ILE A 56 0.02 10.51 -10.12
CA ILE A 56 -0.70 9.27 -9.87
C ILE A 56 -2.17 9.63 -9.66
N SER A 57 -3.07 9.28 -10.58
CA SER A 57 -4.48 9.63 -10.39
C SER A 57 -5.02 9.10 -9.05
N TYR A 58 -5.95 9.82 -8.41
CA TYR A 58 -6.65 9.35 -7.21
C TYR A 58 -7.08 7.88 -7.29
N LYS A 59 -7.64 7.45 -8.44
CA LYS A 59 -8.05 6.05 -8.65
C LYS A 59 -6.88 5.09 -8.56
N GLN A 60 -5.75 5.40 -9.21
CA GLN A 60 -4.53 4.57 -9.11
C GLN A 60 -3.96 4.58 -7.70
N ALA A 61 -3.92 5.74 -7.03
CA ALA A 61 -3.43 5.88 -5.66
C ALA A 61 -4.21 4.96 -4.69
N MET A 62 -5.54 4.97 -4.80
CA MET A 62 -6.41 4.10 -4.00
C MET A 62 -6.28 2.61 -4.36
N LEU A 63 -6.11 2.28 -5.64
CA LEU A 63 -5.97 0.88 -6.10
C LEU A 63 -4.63 0.26 -5.72
N GLU A 64 -3.52 0.97 -5.91
CA GLU A 64 -2.16 0.43 -5.76
C GLU A 64 -1.59 0.66 -4.36
N PHE A 65 -2.06 1.67 -3.63
CA PHE A 65 -1.50 2.09 -2.34
C PHE A 65 -2.52 2.19 -1.21
N GLY A 66 -3.83 2.26 -1.52
CA GLY A 66 -4.89 2.36 -0.52
C GLY A 66 -4.90 3.71 0.21
N SER A 67 -4.34 4.74 -0.41
CA SER A 67 -4.18 6.08 0.15
C SER A 67 -4.09 7.10 -0.98
N ASP A 68 -4.75 8.25 -0.82
CA ASP A 68 -4.60 9.45 -1.66
C ASP A 68 -3.32 10.25 -1.34
N LYS A 69 -2.58 9.81 -0.33
CA LYS A 69 -1.24 10.28 0.04
C LYS A 69 -0.29 9.07 0.17
N PRO A 70 0.10 8.44 -0.95
CA PRO A 70 0.85 7.19 -0.91
C PRO A 70 2.27 7.40 -0.40
N ASP A 71 2.73 6.55 0.53
CA ASP A 71 4.16 6.48 0.85
C ASP A 71 4.88 5.65 -0.22
N LEU A 72 5.51 6.34 -1.16
CA LEU A 72 6.24 5.74 -2.28
C LEU A 72 7.59 5.12 -1.89
N ARG A 73 8.08 5.34 -0.66
CA ARG A 73 9.29 4.69 -0.13
C ARG A 73 9.03 3.23 0.23
N ASN A 74 7.76 2.88 0.46
CA ASN A 74 7.35 1.50 0.68
C ASN A 74 7.23 0.78 -0.68
N PRO A 75 8.03 -0.26 -0.96
CA PRO A 75 8.04 -0.91 -2.27
C PRO A 75 6.78 -1.75 -2.52
N LEU A 76 6.04 -2.10 -1.47
CA LEU A 76 4.87 -2.95 -1.57
C LEU A 76 3.76 -2.29 -2.40
N ARG A 77 2.97 -3.12 -3.08
CA ARG A 77 1.82 -2.72 -3.89
C ARG A 77 0.62 -3.57 -3.49
N ILE A 78 -0.57 -3.01 -3.71
CA ILE A 78 -1.84 -3.70 -3.53
C ILE A 78 -2.23 -4.35 -4.85
N ILE A 79 -2.68 -5.59 -4.77
CA ILE A 79 -3.10 -6.43 -5.88
C ILE A 79 -4.62 -6.64 -5.76
N ASP A 80 -5.35 -6.50 -6.86
CA ASP A 80 -6.78 -6.83 -6.92
C ASP A 80 -6.96 -8.31 -7.24
N LEU A 81 -7.57 -9.06 -6.32
CA LEU A 81 -7.92 -10.47 -6.51
C LEU A 81 -9.43 -10.71 -6.38
N SER A 82 -10.25 -9.67 -6.53
CA SER A 82 -11.71 -9.75 -6.38
C SER A 82 -12.32 -10.78 -7.33
N ASP A 83 -11.96 -10.71 -8.62
CA ASP A 83 -12.46 -11.64 -9.64
C ASP A 83 -11.94 -13.07 -9.43
N PHE A 84 -10.70 -13.21 -8.97
CA PHE A 84 -10.13 -14.51 -8.64
C PHE A 84 -10.92 -15.20 -7.52
N PHE A 85 -11.17 -14.50 -6.41
CA PHE A 85 -11.87 -15.09 -5.26
C PHE A 85 -13.37 -15.32 -5.50
N ASN A 86 -13.97 -14.70 -6.51
CA ASN A 86 -15.32 -15.06 -6.97
C ASN A 86 -15.39 -16.47 -7.58
N LYS A 87 -14.27 -17.02 -8.06
CA LYS A 87 -14.16 -18.40 -8.54
C LYS A 87 -13.88 -19.41 -7.42
N CYS A 88 -13.46 -18.95 -6.24
CA CYS A 88 -13.11 -19.81 -5.10
C CYS A 88 -14.32 -20.19 -4.25
N THR A 89 -14.13 -21.10 -3.29
CA THR A 89 -15.21 -21.58 -2.40
C THR A 89 -15.32 -20.80 -1.09
N PHE A 90 -14.48 -19.79 -0.88
CA PHE A 90 -14.43 -19.02 0.36
C PHE A 90 -15.55 -17.95 0.41
N LYS A 91 -16.71 -18.33 0.96
CA LYS A 91 -17.88 -17.45 1.10
C LYS A 91 -17.59 -16.04 1.64
N PRO A 92 -16.70 -15.82 2.63
CA PRO A 92 -16.41 -14.47 3.11
C PRO A 92 -15.82 -13.53 2.06
N PHE A 93 -15.18 -14.04 1.00
CA PHE A 93 -14.54 -13.23 -0.04
C PHE A 93 -15.35 -13.15 -1.35
N GLN A 94 -16.35 -14.02 -1.52
CA GLN A 94 -17.24 -13.96 -2.68
C GLN A 94 -18.07 -12.67 -2.68
N ASN A 95 -18.17 -12.03 -3.85
CA ASN A 95 -18.87 -10.76 -4.07
C ASN A 95 -18.35 -9.61 -3.17
N LYS A 96 -17.06 -9.65 -2.81
CA LYS A 96 -16.36 -8.59 -2.07
C LYS A 96 -15.22 -8.04 -2.91
N THR A 97 -14.79 -6.83 -2.57
CA THR A 97 -13.51 -6.32 -3.05
C THR A 97 -12.41 -7.01 -2.25
N VAL A 98 -11.56 -7.78 -2.93
CA VAL A 98 -10.45 -8.49 -2.30
C VAL A 98 -9.14 -7.85 -2.76
N ARG A 99 -8.44 -7.25 -1.79
CA ARG A 99 -7.12 -6.67 -1.95
C ARG A 99 -6.10 -7.60 -1.34
N ALA A 100 -4.93 -7.69 -1.97
CA ALA A 100 -3.85 -8.52 -1.48
C ALA A 100 -2.51 -7.79 -1.50
N ILE A 101 -1.62 -8.19 -0.60
CA ILE A 101 -0.27 -7.62 -0.48
C ILE A 101 0.69 -8.79 -0.34
N ASN A 102 1.59 -8.92 -1.32
CA ASN A 102 2.65 -9.92 -1.31
C ASN A 102 3.92 -9.34 -0.66
N VAL A 103 4.58 -10.12 0.21
CA VAL A 103 5.91 -9.83 0.76
C VAL A 103 6.82 -11.03 0.60
N HIS A 104 8.05 -10.81 0.14
CA HIS A 104 9.07 -11.87 0.08
C HIS A 104 9.72 -12.09 1.45
N ALA A 105 8.96 -12.71 2.36
CA ALA A 105 9.41 -12.99 3.71
C ALA A 105 8.61 -14.14 4.33
N LYS A 106 9.31 -15.10 4.96
CA LYS A 106 8.70 -16.10 5.84
C LYS A 106 8.44 -15.50 7.21
N LEU A 107 7.17 -15.43 7.61
CA LEU A 107 6.78 -14.87 8.89
C LEU A 107 6.62 -15.96 9.95
N SER A 108 7.14 -15.67 11.14
CA SER A 108 6.86 -16.49 12.32
C SER A 108 5.38 -16.41 12.72
N LYS A 109 4.90 -17.43 13.43
CA LYS A 109 3.55 -17.44 14.01
C LYS A 109 3.27 -16.18 14.84
N GLY A 110 4.25 -15.72 15.63
CA GLY A 110 4.13 -14.51 16.43
C GLY A 110 4.02 -13.23 15.60
N GLN A 111 4.64 -13.17 14.41
CA GLN A 111 4.47 -12.04 13.49
C GLN A 111 3.07 -12.04 12.87
N HIS A 112 2.55 -13.20 12.46
CA HIS A 112 1.16 -13.35 11.99
C HIS A 112 0.15 -12.90 13.06
N GLU A 113 0.32 -13.34 14.31
CA GLU A 113 -0.55 -12.93 15.42
C GLU A 113 -0.49 -11.42 15.69
N LYS A 114 0.69 -10.79 15.59
CA LYS A 114 0.85 -9.34 15.74
C LYS A 114 0.16 -8.57 14.61
N LEU A 115 0.27 -9.04 13.37
CA LEU A 115 -0.40 -8.45 12.22
C LEU A 115 -1.92 -8.61 12.31
N LEU A 116 -2.40 -9.79 12.73
CA LEU A 116 -3.82 -10.02 12.99
C LEU A 116 -4.35 -9.07 14.08
N LYS A 117 -3.63 -8.92 15.20
CA LYS A 117 -4.00 -7.98 16.27
C LYS A 117 -4.08 -6.55 15.76
N PHE A 118 -3.11 -6.11 14.95
CA PHE A 118 -3.13 -4.79 14.32
C PHE A 118 -4.36 -4.64 13.40
N ALA A 119 -4.59 -5.59 12.50
CA ALA A 119 -5.74 -5.61 11.60
C ALA A 119 -7.07 -5.50 12.35
N THR A 120 -7.25 -6.29 13.42
CA THR A 120 -8.46 -6.20 14.25
C THR A 120 -8.54 -4.89 15.02
N GLY A 121 -7.40 -4.33 15.45
CA GLY A 121 -7.34 -3.06 16.16
C GLY A 121 -7.74 -1.85 15.30
N ILE A 122 -7.51 -1.92 13.98
CA ILE A 122 -8.00 -0.91 13.03
C ILE A 122 -9.43 -1.18 12.54
N GLY A 123 -10.08 -2.24 13.03
CA GLY A 123 -11.50 -2.54 12.77
C GLY A 123 -11.77 -3.62 11.72
N MET A 124 -10.76 -4.36 11.26
CA MET A 124 -10.96 -5.52 10.37
C MET A 124 -11.51 -6.73 11.14
N GLY A 125 -12.35 -7.54 10.49
CA GLY A 125 -12.85 -8.79 11.09
C GLY A 125 -11.82 -9.92 11.18
N GLY A 126 -10.70 -9.79 10.46
CA GLY A 126 -9.59 -10.74 10.43
C GLY A 126 -8.62 -10.40 9.31
N LEU A 127 -7.51 -11.13 9.23
CA LEU A 127 -6.49 -10.99 8.19
C LEU A 127 -6.15 -12.38 7.63
N GLY A 128 -6.54 -12.64 6.39
CA GLY A 128 -6.23 -13.89 5.70
C GLY A 128 -4.78 -13.87 5.19
N TYR A 129 -4.14 -15.04 5.10
CA TYR A 129 -2.82 -15.15 4.47
C TYR A 129 -2.56 -16.52 3.85
N LEU A 130 -1.56 -16.57 2.99
CA LEU A 130 -0.90 -17.78 2.48
C LEU A 130 0.62 -17.57 2.54
N GLU A 131 1.34 -18.64 2.82
CA GLU A 131 2.78 -18.78 2.65
C GLU A 131 3.04 -19.68 1.44
N VAL A 132 4.01 -19.33 0.62
CA VAL A 132 4.46 -20.13 -0.52
C VAL A 132 5.68 -20.93 -0.09
N LEU A 133 5.55 -22.26 -0.11
CA LEU A 133 6.62 -23.17 0.25
C LEU A 133 7.63 -23.33 -0.90
N GLU A 134 8.76 -23.98 -0.63
CA GLU A 134 9.83 -24.19 -1.61
C GLU A 134 9.38 -24.99 -2.85
N ASP A 135 8.42 -25.88 -2.69
CA ASP A 135 7.81 -26.68 -3.77
C ASP A 135 6.66 -25.95 -4.48
N LEU A 136 6.49 -24.65 -4.21
CA LEU A 136 5.39 -23.79 -4.69
C LEU A 136 3.99 -24.23 -4.22
N SER A 137 3.90 -25.14 -3.25
CA SER A 137 2.65 -25.40 -2.55
C SER A 137 2.33 -24.28 -1.57
N TYR A 138 1.07 -24.19 -1.17
CA TYR A 138 0.60 -23.16 -0.25
C TYR A 138 0.39 -23.71 1.15
N LYS A 139 0.61 -22.84 2.14
CA LYS A 139 0.30 -23.11 3.53
C LYS A 139 -0.39 -21.88 4.12
N GLY A 140 -1.52 -22.08 4.79
CA GLY A 140 -2.19 -20.98 5.47
C GLY A 140 -3.69 -21.19 5.61
N PRO A 141 -4.37 -20.30 6.35
CA PRO A 141 -5.81 -20.41 6.58
C PRO A 141 -6.64 -20.35 5.29
N ILE A 142 -6.12 -19.72 4.23
CA ILE A 142 -6.85 -19.54 2.96
C ILE A 142 -6.65 -20.70 1.98
N ASP A 143 -5.61 -21.53 2.14
CA ASP A 143 -5.17 -22.51 1.12
C ASP A 143 -6.28 -23.51 0.77
N LYS A 144 -6.91 -24.09 1.80
CA LYS A 144 -7.99 -25.07 1.66
C LYS A 144 -9.24 -24.57 0.92
N PHE A 145 -9.37 -23.26 0.72
CA PHE A 145 -10.50 -22.66 0.02
C PHE A 145 -10.20 -22.28 -1.43
N ILE A 146 -8.93 -22.40 -1.85
CA ILE A 146 -8.49 -22.24 -3.23
C ILE A 146 -8.49 -23.64 -3.87
N PRO A 147 -9.36 -23.90 -4.87
CA PRO A 147 -9.33 -25.14 -5.64
C PRO A 147 -7.96 -25.39 -6.26
N ASP A 148 -7.54 -26.65 -6.34
CA ASP A 148 -6.19 -27.01 -6.82
C ASP A 148 -5.95 -26.52 -8.27
N GLU A 149 -6.98 -26.52 -9.11
CA GLU A 149 -6.92 -26.00 -10.48
C GLU A 149 -6.70 -24.47 -10.55
N LEU A 150 -7.02 -23.72 -9.49
CA LEU A 150 -6.84 -22.26 -9.41
C LEU A 150 -5.53 -21.85 -8.73
N LYS A 151 -4.78 -22.78 -8.14
CA LYS A 151 -3.51 -22.46 -7.46
C LYS A 151 -2.45 -21.92 -8.42
N GLY A 152 -2.44 -22.37 -9.67
CA GLY A 152 -1.56 -21.79 -10.69
C GLY A 152 -1.91 -20.34 -11.02
N GLU A 153 -3.20 -20.04 -11.15
CA GLU A 153 -3.70 -18.71 -11.53
C GLU A 153 -3.35 -17.65 -10.47
N ILE A 154 -3.57 -17.92 -9.17
CA ILE A 154 -3.22 -16.95 -8.12
C ILE A 154 -1.71 -16.69 -8.05
N ARG A 155 -0.88 -17.71 -8.31
CA ARG A 155 0.58 -17.56 -8.36
C ARG A 155 0.98 -16.53 -9.42
N GLU A 156 0.41 -16.65 -10.61
CA GLU A 156 0.70 -15.76 -11.73
C GLU A 156 0.15 -14.36 -11.50
N LEU A 157 -1.12 -14.24 -11.09
CA LEU A 157 -1.76 -12.95 -10.84
C LEU A 157 -1.07 -12.14 -9.74
N ALA A 158 -0.62 -12.80 -8.67
CA ALA A 158 0.03 -12.14 -7.56
C ALA A 158 1.57 -12.17 -7.60
N GLY A 159 2.15 -12.71 -8.68
CA GLY A 159 3.61 -12.79 -8.88
C GLY A 159 4.32 -13.57 -7.77
N LEU A 160 3.70 -14.64 -7.26
CA LEU A 160 4.16 -15.33 -6.07
C LEU A 160 5.35 -16.26 -6.35
N GLN A 161 6.34 -16.19 -5.47
CA GLN A 161 7.57 -16.98 -5.49
C GLN A 161 7.71 -17.81 -4.20
N ALA A 162 8.55 -18.84 -4.24
CA ALA A 162 8.89 -19.60 -3.04
C ALA A 162 9.45 -18.67 -1.95
N GLY A 163 8.94 -18.81 -0.72
CA GLY A 163 9.31 -17.96 0.41
C GLY A 163 8.45 -16.71 0.60
N ASP A 164 7.51 -16.45 -0.30
CA ASP A 164 6.55 -15.36 -0.18
C ASP A 164 5.49 -15.61 0.90
N THR A 165 4.99 -14.52 1.48
CA THR A 165 3.74 -14.49 2.24
C THR A 165 2.83 -13.45 1.60
N ILE A 166 1.62 -13.86 1.22
CA ILE A 166 0.57 -12.96 0.71
C ILE A 166 -0.56 -12.83 1.73
N PHE A 167 -0.98 -11.59 1.97
CA PHE A 167 -2.09 -11.24 2.85
C PHE A 167 -3.32 -10.86 2.04
N PHE A 168 -4.51 -11.13 2.60
CA PHE A 168 -5.80 -10.85 1.96
C PHE A 168 -6.69 -10.00 2.86
N ILE A 169 -7.22 -8.95 2.28
CA ILE A 169 -8.13 -7.98 2.87
C ILE A 169 -9.41 -8.00 2.02
N ALA A 170 -10.54 -8.29 2.63
CA ALA A 170 -11.82 -8.34 1.93
C ALA A 170 -12.89 -7.52 2.66
N ASP A 171 -13.46 -6.54 1.97
CA ASP A 171 -14.56 -5.70 2.46
C ASP A 171 -15.31 -5.08 1.26
N LYS A 172 -16.15 -4.06 1.52
CA LYS A 172 -16.59 -3.09 0.50
C LYS A 172 -15.40 -2.30 -0.01
N GLU A 173 -15.51 -1.79 -1.23
CA GLU A 173 -14.40 -1.18 -1.98
C GLU A 173 -13.61 -0.11 -1.21
N ASP A 174 -14.32 0.85 -0.61
CA ASP A 174 -13.75 1.95 0.17
C ASP A 174 -12.95 1.45 1.38
N LYS A 175 -13.54 0.52 2.14
CA LYS A 175 -12.91 -0.09 3.31
C LYS A 175 -11.77 -1.02 2.94
N ALA A 176 -11.90 -1.80 1.88
CA ALA A 176 -10.89 -2.72 1.40
C ALA A 176 -9.63 -1.94 0.98
N ALA A 177 -9.80 -0.83 0.25
CA ALA A 177 -8.69 0.05 -0.12
C ALA A 177 -8.03 0.68 1.12
N PHE A 178 -8.83 1.27 2.02
CA PHE A 178 -8.33 1.87 3.25
C PHE A 178 -7.54 0.88 4.12
N PHE A 179 -8.11 -0.30 4.40
CA PHE A 179 -7.46 -1.32 5.22
C PHE A 179 -6.22 -1.88 4.53
N ALA A 180 -6.25 -2.11 3.21
CA ALA A 180 -5.08 -2.55 2.48
C ALA A 180 -3.94 -1.51 2.56
N GLY A 181 -4.24 -0.22 2.47
CA GLY A 181 -3.24 0.84 2.67
C GLY A 181 -2.61 0.82 4.07
N GLN A 182 -3.42 0.62 5.12
CA GLN A 182 -2.91 0.48 6.49
C GLN A 182 -2.04 -0.76 6.67
N ILE A 183 -2.48 -1.92 6.17
CA ILE A 183 -1.71 -3.17 6.25
C ILE A 183 -0.42 -3.08 5.44
N ARG A 184 -0.45 -2.45 4.26
CA ARG A 184 0.74 -2.20 3.43
C ARG A 184 1.80 -1.42 4.20
N ASN A 185 1.40 -0.33 4.85
CA ASN A 185 2.32 0.51 5.61
C ASN A 185 2.86 -0.22 6.85
N GLU A 186 2.00 -0.96 7.54
CA GLU A 186 2.40 -1.76 8.70
C GLU A 186 3.39 -2.86 8.33
N LEU A 187 3.18 -3.56 7.21
CA LEU A 187 4.12 -4.54 6.68
C LEU A 187 5.45 -3.89 6.32
N GLY A 188 5.42 -2.77 5.61
CA GLY A 188 6.62 -2.01 5.24
C GLY A 188 7.46 -1.62 6.46
N ALA A 189 6.81 -1.15 7.53
CA ALA A 189 7.47 -0.78 8.77
C ALA A 189 8.01 -1.99 9.55
N ARG A 190 7.20 -3.04 9.74
CA ARG A 190 7.59 -4.23 10.52
C ARG A 190 8.71 -5.04 9.87
N LEU A 191 8.78 -5.02 8.55
CA LEU A 191 9.78 -5.74 7.76
C LEU A 191 10.97 -4.85 7.36
N ASP A 192 11.01 -3.60 7.84
CA ASP A 192 12.09 -2.64 7.53
C ASP A 192 12.31 -2.46 6.01
N LEU A 193 11.21 -2.47 5.25
CA LEU A 193 11.24 -2.37 3.77
C LEU A 193 11.16 -0.92 3.28
N ILE A 194 10.79 0.02 4.14
CA ILE A 194 10.64 1.42 3.78
C ILE A 194 12.03 1.99 3.49
N GLU A 195 12.21 2.55 2.29
CA GLU A 195 13.45 3.21 1.90
C GLU A 195 13.83 4.31 2.90
N LYS A 196 15.04 4.20 3.46
CA LYS A 196 15.60 5.14 4.44
C LYS A 196 16.28 6.29 3.72
N ASN A 197 16.31 7.46 4.37
CA ASN A 197 16.96 8.67 3.85
C ASN A 197 16.45 9.08 2.46
N ALA A 198 15.15 8.88 2.18
CA ALA A 198 14.54 9.21 0.91
C ALA A 198 13.29 10.08 1.06
N TYR A 199 13.09 11.00 0.11
CA TYR A 199 11.91 11.82 -0.06
C TYR A 199 11.30 11.53 -1.43
N ARG A 200 10.19 10.78 -1.42
CA ARG A 200 9.50 10.31 -2.63
C ARG A 200 8.25 11.14 -2.87
N PHE A 201 8.35 12.13 -3.77
CA PHE A 201 7.25 13.03 -4.10
C PHE A 201 6.39 12.49 -5.23
N CYS A 202 5.11 12.84 -5.22
CA CYS A 202 4.16 12.66 -6.31
C CYS A 202 3.02 13.66 -6.18
N TYR A 203 2.34 13.93 -7.29
CA TYR A 203 1.01 14.53 -7.31
C TYR A 203 -0.05 13.43 -7.35
N VAL A 204 -1.19 13.67 -6.69
CA VAL A 204 -2.38 12.80 -6.75
C VAL A 204 -3.58 13.56 -7.27
#